data_AF-A0A329B3E2-F1
#
_entry.id   AF-A0A329B3E2-F1
#
_cell.length_a   1.000
_cell.length_b   1.000
_cell.length_c   1.000
_cell.angle_alpha   90.00
_cell.angle_beta   90.00
_cell.angle_gamma   90.00
#
_symmetry.space_group_name_H-M   'P 1'
#
loop_
_entity.id
_entity.type
_entity.pdbx_description
1 polymer ?
#
loop_
_entity_poly.entity_id
_entity_poly.type
_entity_poly.pdbx_seq_one_letter_code
_entity_poly.pdbx_strand_id
1 'polypeptide(L)' 'MVDIHSDTWGAVSKFVEQSLQDARQQLESPTLDHDRSQYLRGRIAALCDVLALTRDPAPLAPKTTGY' A
#
# COMPACT_ATOMS: atom_id res chain seq x y z
N MET A 1 7.38 -10.60 17.42
CA MET A 1 7.93 -10.50 16.06
C MET A 1 6.84 -11.01 15.12
N VAL A 2 6.36 -10.19 14.18
CA VAL A 2 5.34 -10.63 13.22
C VAL A 2 6.04 -11.49 12.18
N ASP A 3 5.59 -12.74 12.02
CA ASP A 3 6.08 -13.61 10.97
C ASP A 3 5.37 -13.26 9.66
N ILE A 4 6.08 -12.56 8.78
CA ILE A 4 5.58 -12.14 7.46
C ILE A 4 5.45 -13.31 6.47
N HIS A 5 5.92 -14.51 6.82
CA HIS A 5 5.72 -15.73 6.03
C HIS A 5 4.64 -16.64 6.60
N SER A 6 3.99 -16.22 7.69
CA SER A 6 2.85 -16.96 8.25
C SER A 6 1.64 -16.93 7.33
N ASP A 7 0.82 -17.98 7.38
CA ASP A 7 -0.47 -18.05 6.67
C ASP A 7 -1.39 -16.88 7.02
N THR A 8 -1.31 -16.39 8.27
CA THR A 8 -2.05 -15.21 8.72
C THR A 8 -1.62 -13.96 7.97
N TRP A 9 -0.33 -13.75 7.78
CA TRP A 9 0.17 -12.61 7.03
C TRP A 9 -0.11 -12.71 5.53
N GLY A 10 -0.11 -13.93 4.98
CA GLY A 10 -0.59 -14.20 3.63
C GLY A 10 -2.07 -13.81 3.44
N ALA A 11 -2.93 -14.12 4.41
CA ALA A 11 -4.34 -13.71 4.38
C ALA A 11 -4.52 -12.19 4.48
N VAL A 12 -3.74 -11.53 5.35
CA VAL A 12 -3.73 -10.05 5.47
C VAL A 12 -3.29 -9.41 4.16
N SER A 13 -2.23 -9.91 3.54
CA SER A 13 -1.70 -9.37 2.28
C SER A 13 -2.73 -9.46 1.16
N LYS A 14 -3.39 -10.61 0.99
CA LYS A 14 -4.47 -10.78 0.01
C LYS A 14 -5.66 -9.84 0.27
N PHE A 15 -6.05 -9.68 1.53
CA PHE A 15 -7.13 -8.75 1.90
C PHE A 15 -6.77 -7.29 1.56
N VAL A 16 -5.53 -6.90 1.83
CA VAL A 16 -5.02 -5.54 1.55
C VAL A 16 -4.94 -5.30 0.04
N GLU A 17 -4.46 -6.27 -0.74
CA GLU A 17 -4.42 -6.22 -2.21
C GLU A 17 -5.83 -6.05 -2.80
N GLN A 18 -6.79 -6.86 -2.36
CA GLN A 18 -8.19 -6.74 -2.78
C GLN A 18 -8.77 -5.36 -2.43
N SER A 19 -8.56 -4.91 -1.18
CA SER A 19 -9.03 -3.60 -0.72
C SER A 19 -8.43 -2.44 -1.51
N LEU A 20 -7.18 -2.57 -1.95
CA LEU A 20 -6.48 -1.58 -2.76
C LEU A 20 -7.03 -1.54 -4.18
N GLN A 21 -7.33 -2.70 -4.78
CA GLN A 21 -7.98 -2.77 -6.08
C GLN A 21 -9.39 -2.15 -6.04
N ASP A 22 -10.18 -2.48 -5.02
CA ASP A 22 -11.53 -1.92 -4.84
C ASP A 22 -11.50 -0.40 -4.67
N ALA A 23 -10.54 0.12 -3.90
CA ALA A 23 -10.39 1.57 -3.69
C ALA A 23 -9.98 2.30 -4.98
N ARG A 24 -9.14 1.67 -5.82
CA ARG A 24 -8.77 2.22 -7.14
C ARG A 24 -9.96 2.24 -8.09
N GLN A 25 -10.75 1.17 -8.15
CA GLN A 25 -11.98 1.14 -8.95
C GLN A 25 -12.98 2.21 -8.51
N GLN A 26 -13.11 2.46 -7.20
CA GLN A 26 -13.97 3.54 -6.71
C GLN A 26 -13.48 4.93 -7.13
N LEU A 27 -12.16 5.14 -7.24
CA LEU A 27 -11.60 6.41 -7.75
C LEU A 27 -11.91 6.67 -9.22
N GLU A 28 -12.16 5.63 -10.01
CA GLU A 28 -12.55 5.75 -11.42
C GLU A 28 -14.03 6.11 -11.61
N SER A 29 -14.80 6.16 -10.51
CA SER A 29 -16.22 6.50 -10.58
C SER A 29 -16.43 7.96 -11.00
N PRO A 30 -17.22 8.23 -12.05
CA PRO A 30 -17.45 9.58 -12.55
C PRO A 30 -18.33 10.43 -11.62
N THR A 31 -18.99 9.83 -10.64
CA THR A 31 -19.86 10.50 -9.66
C THR A 31 -19.17 10.75 -8.32
N LEU A 32 -17.85 10.57 -8.25
CA LEU A 32 -17.09 10.71 -7.02
C LEU A 32 -16.92 12.18 -6.62
N ASP A 33 -17.31 12.52 -5.40
CA ASP A 33 -17.13 13.83 -4.80
C ASP A 33 -15.69 14.05 -4.30
N HIS A 34 -15.32 15.32 -4.13
CA HIS A 34 -13.94 15.70 -3.79
C HIS A 34 -13.47 15.05 -2.49
N ASP A 35 -14.26 15.13 -1.42
CA ASP A 35 -13.88 14.64 -0.10
C ASP A 35 -13.70 13.12 -0.10
N ARG A 36 -14.61 12.40 -0.77
CA ARG A 36 -14.47 10.96 -0.94
C ARG A 36 -13.27 10.57 -1.79
N SER A 37 -12.93 11.37 -2.80
CA SER A 37 -11.70 11.18 -3.58
C SER A 37 -10.44 11.32 -2.72
N GLN A 38 -10.39 12.32 -1.81
CA GLN A 38 -9.27 12.51 -0.90
C GLN A 38 -9.17 11.36 0.10
N TYR A 39 -10.30 10.94 0.66
CA TYR A 39 -10.36 9.78 1.54
C TYR A 39 -9.83 8.51 0.86
N LEU A 40 -10.27 8.22 -0.37
CA LEU A 40 -9.81 7.04 -1.11
C LEU A 40 -8.31 7.11 -1.43
N ARG A 41 -7.77 8.28 -1.79
CA ARG A 41 -6.33 8.47 -1.98
C ARG A 41 -5.54 8.20 -0.70
N GLY A 42 -6.00 8.72 0.44
CA GLY A 42 -5.38 8.45 1.74
C GLY A 42 -5.44 6.97 2.13
N ARG A 43 -6.59 6.33 1.89
CA ARG A 43 -6.76 4.88 2.11
C ARG A 43 -5.81 4.06 1.24
N ILE A 44 -5.64 4.41 -0.03
CA ILE A 44 -4.70 3.73 -0.93
C ILE A 44 -3.26 3.88 -0.44
N ALA A 45 -2.85 5.07 -0.01
CA ALA A 45 -1.52 5.30 0.54
C ALA A 45 -1.26 4.39 1.76
N ALA A 46 -2.18 4.35 2.72
CA ALA A 46 -2.06 3.48 3.89
C ALA A 46 -1.99 1.98 3.54
N LEU A 47 -2.79 1.52 2.56
CA LEU A 47 -2.73 0.12 2.11
C LEU A 47 -1.41 -0.21 1.42
N CYS A 48 -0.85 0.72 0.64
CA CYS A 48 0.50 0.56 0.07
C CYS A 48 1.56 0.44 1.15
N ASP A 49 1.48 1.24 2.23
CA ASP A 49 2.42 1.17 3.34
C ASP A 49 2.36 -0.19 4.05
N VAL A 50 1.16 -0.75 4.25
CA VAL A 50 1.01 -2.10 4.83
C VAL A 50 1.67 -3.16 3.94
N LEU A 51 1.51 -3.09 2.62
CA LEU A 51 2.19 -4.01 1.70
C LEU A 51 3.71 -3.81 1.71
N ALA A 52 4.18 -2.57 1.93
CA ALA A 52 5.60 -2.26 2.01
C ALA A 52 6.28 -2.87 3.24
N LEU A 53 5.54 -3.12 4.33
CA LEU A 53 6.07 -3.82 5.53
C LEU A 53 6.60 -5.23 5.23
N THR A 54 6.18 -5.81 4.11
CA THR A 54 6.54 -7.16 3.66
C THR A 54 7.73 -7.19 2.72
N ARG A 55 8.08 -6.03 2.17
CA ARG A 55 9.20 -5.88 1.24
C ARG A 55 10.44 -5.59 2.06
N ASP A 56 11.50 -6.34 1.80
CA ASP A 56 12.82 -5.97 2.30
C ASP A 56 13.12 -4.53 1.83
N PRO A 57 13.56 -3.63 2.72
CA PRO A 57 13.95 -2.30 2.31
C PRO A 57 15.04 -2.44 1.25
N ALA A 58 14.80 -1.84 0.08
CA ALA A 58 15.80 -1.81 -0.98
C ALA A 58 17.13 -1.34 -0.38
N PRO A 59 18.27 -2.01 -0.68
CA PRO A 59 19.55 -1.61 -0.14
C PRO A 59 19.76 -0.14 -0.49
N LEU A 60 19.90 0.70 0.53
CA LEU A 60 20.21 2.11 0.37
C LEU A 60 21.50 2.20 -0.45
N ALA A 61 21.39 2.59 -1.72
CA ALA A 61 22.56 2.82 -2.55
C ALA A 61 23.46 3.83 -1.82
N PRO A 62 24.76 3.53 -1.62
CA PRO A 62 25.65 4.44 -0.92
C PRO A 62 25.64 5.78 -1.65
N LYS A 63 25.34 6.86 -0.93
CA LYS A 63 25.48 8.22 -1.45
C LYS A 63 26.92 8.37 -1.93
N THR A 64 27.14 8.44 -3.23
CA THR A 64 28.41 8.91 -3.80
C THR A 64 28.52 10.39 -3.47
N THR A 65 29.11 10.69 -2.32
CA THR A 65 29.61 12.03 -2.00
C THR A 65 30.80 12.28 -2.91
N GLY A 66 30.54 12.93 -4.05
CA GLY A 66 31.59 13.57 -4.84
C GLY A 66 32.13 14.77 -4.08
N TYR A 67 33.40 14.69 -3.71
CA TYR A 67 34.24 15.81 -3.25
C TYR A 67 34.63 16.70 -4.42
#